data_AF-A0A7K4G3N9-F1
#
_entry.id   AF-A0A7K4G3N9-F1
#
_cell.length_a   1.000
_cell.length_b   1.000
_cell.length_c   1.000
_cell.angle_alpha   90.00
_cell.angle_beta   90.00
_cell.angle_gamma   90.00
#
_symmetry.space_group_name_H-M   'P 1'
#
loop_
_entity.id
_entity.type
_entity.pdbx_description
1 polymer ?
#
loop_
_entity_poly.entity_id
_entity_poly.type
_entity_poly.pdbx_seq_one_letter_code
_entity_poly.pdbx_strand_id
1 'polypeptide(L)'
;MKFETILITGGTGSFGNQITYHLLNHTDTKKVIIYSRDEFKQYKMALKYKHNPRLKFMLGDVRDEKRLVEAMHEVDLVYHAAALKQVPAC
;
A
#
# COMPACT_ATOMS: atom_id res chain seq x y z
N MET A 1 -10.37 -1.31 18.87
CA MET A 1 -9.39 -2.11 18.11
C MET A 1 -8.32 -1.16 17.58
N LYS A 2 -7.04 -1.46 17.79
CA LYS A 2 -5.91 -0.67 17.28
C LYS A 2 -5.26 -1.49 16.17
N PHE A 3 -5.36 -1.06 14.92
CA PHE A 3 -4.73 -1.74 13.79
C PHE A 3 -3.25 -1.35 13.75
N GLU A 4 -2.35 -2.31 13.94
CA GLU A 4 -0.92 -2.04 14.02
C GLU A 4 -0.24 -2.16 12.66
N THR A 5 -0.66 -3.14 11.85
CA THR A 5 -0.14 -3.38 10.51
C THR A 5 -1.25 -3.31 9.47
N ILE A 6 -1.09 -2.41 8.50
CA ILE A 6 -2.06 -2.18 7.42
C ILE A 6 -1.41 -2.45 6.07
N LEU A 7 -2.09 -3.20 5.20
CA LEU A 7 -1.71 -3.42 3.81
C LEU A 7 -2.57 -2.57 2.87
N ILE A 8 -1.96 -1.96 1.87
CA ILE A 8 -2.66 -1.22 0.82
C ILE A 8 -2.26 -1.78 -0.56
N THR A 9 -3.16 -2.53 -1.21
CA THR A 9 -2.95 -2.92 -2.61
C THR A 9 -3.22 -1.72 -3.51
N GLY A 10 -2.41 -1.55 -4.56
CA GLY A 10 -2.49 -0.36 -5.40
C GLY A 10 -2.12 0.92 -4.62
N GLY A 11 -1.33 0.79 -3.54
CA GLY A 11 -1.03 1.89 -2.62
C GLY A 11 -0.33 3.10 -3.25
N THR A 12 0.34 2.91 -4.39
CA THR A 12 0.95 4.00 -5.17
C THR A 12 -0.05 4.81 -6.01
N GLY A 13 -1.31 4.38 -6.11
CA GLY A 13 -2.38 5.12 -6.75
C GLY A 13 -2.84 6.35 -5.96
N SER A 14 -3.74 7.15 -6.54
CA SER A 14 -4.27 8.37 -5.91
C SER A 14 -4.96 8.10 -4.57
N PHE A 15 -5.87 7.12 -4.55
CA PHE A 15 -6.60 6.74 -3.34
C PHE A 15 -5.67 6.11 -2.28
N GLY A 16 -4.79 5.20 -2.69
CA GLY A 16 -3.79 4.60 -1.79
C GLY A 16 -2.85 5.62 -1.14
N ASN A 17 -2.44 6.66 -1.89
CA ASN A 17 -1.67 7.78 -1.34
C ASN A 17 -2.44 8.57 -0.28
N GLN A 18 -3.75 8.81 -0.49
CA GLN A 18 -4.57 9.54 0.48
C GLN A 18 -4.78 8.73 1.75
N ILE A 19 -5.05 7.43 1.63
CA ILE A 19 -5.08 6.52 2.78
C ILE A 19 -3.75 6.57 3.52
N THR A 20 -2.63 6.43 2.81
CA THR A 20 -1.30 6.48 3.42
C THR A 20 -1.06 7.79 4.17
N TYR A 21 -1.42 8.93 3.55
CA TYR A 21 -1.32 10.23 4.21
C TYR A 21 -2.16 10.30 5.49
N HIS A 22 -3.39 9.80 5.46
CA HIS A 22 -4.25 9.77 6.64
C HIS A 22 -3.65 8.89 7.75
N LEU A 23 -3.23 7.66 7.41
CA LEU A 23 -2.63 6.72 8.36
C LEU A 23 -1.37 7.28 9.02
N LEU A 24 -0.49 7.94 8.26
CA LEU A 24 0.76 8.46 8.80
C LEU A 24 0.58 9.67 9.72
N ASN A 25 -0.40 10.54 9.43
CA ASN A 25 -0.54 11.83 10.13
C ASN A 25 -1.64 11.84 11.21
N HIS A 26 -2.63 10.95 11.12
CA HIS A 26 -3.83 11.01 11.97
C HIS A 26 -4.05 9.72 12.77
N THR A 27 -3.13 8.74 12.68
CA THR A 27 -3.27 7.47 13.39
C THR A 27 -1.93 6.98 13.95
N ASP A 28 -2.01 6.12 14.95
CA ASP A 28 -0.87 5.43 15.58
C ASP A 28 -0.44 4.14 14.83
N THR A 29 -0.87 3.93 13.59
CA THR A 29 -0.57 2.70 12.80
C THR A 29 0.93 2.40 12.79
N LYS A 30 1.40 1.27 13.32
CA LYS A 30 2.85 1.03 13.42
C LYS A 30 3.53 0.74 12.07
N LYS A 31 2.81 0.09 11.15
CA LYS A 31 3.34 -0.38 9.86
C LYS A 31 2.32 -0.22 8.76
N VAL A 32 2.72 0.38 7.64
CA VAL A 32 1.91 0.51 6.42
C VAL A 32 2.68 -0.13 5.27
N ILE A 33 2.13 -1.21 4.71
CA ILE A 33 2.71 -1.96 3.60
C ILE A 33 2.07 -1.48 2.30
N ILE A 34 2.87 -0.88 1.44
CA ILE A 34 2.48 -0.43 0.10
C ILE A 34 2.77 -1.56 -0.89
N TYR A 35 1.71 -2.20 -1.38
CA TYR A 35 1.80 -3.30 -2.33
C TYR A 35 1.41 -2.83 -3.74
N SER A 36 2.38 -2.82 -4.65
CA SER A 36 2.15 -2.43 -6.05
C SER A 36 3.24 -2.95 -6.98
N ARG A 37 3.01 -2.86 -8.30
CA ARG A 37 3.93 -3.35 -9.34
C ARG A 37 4.99 -2.35 -9.81
N ASP A 38 4.75 -1.05 -9.56
CA ASP A 38 5.53 0.04 -10.17
C ASP A 38 6.60 0.54 -9.21
N GLU A 39 7.83 0.09 -9.42
CA GLU A 39 9.02 0.44 -8.61
C GLU A 39 9.25 1.95 -8.57
N PHE A 40 9.11 2.63 -9.71
CA PHE A 40 9.36 4.05 -9.80
C PHE A 40 8.36 4.86 -8.99
N LYS A 41 7.08 4.46 -9.00
CA LYS A 41 6.07 5.10 -8.15
C LYS A 41 6.30 4.82 -6.66
N GLN A 42 6.76 3.62 -6.29
CA GLN A 42 7.14 3.32 -4.91
C GLN A 42 8.32 4.18 -4.46
N TYR A 43 9.35 4.32 -5.30
CA TYR A 43 10.49 5.18 -5.03
C TYR A 43 10.08 6.65 -4.84
N LYS A 44 9.27 7.21 -5.75
CA LYS A 44 8.73 8.58 -5.59
C LYS A 44 7.94 8.75 -4.31
N MET A 45 7.14 7.75 -3.94
CA MET A 45 6.35 7.77 -2.72
C MET A 45 7.25 7.73 -1.48
N ALA A 46 8.29 6.90 -1.48
CA ALA A 46 9.30 6.87 -0.41
C ALA A 46 9.95 8.25 -0.22
N LEU A 47 10.37 8.91 -1.31
CA LEU A 47 10.90 10.27 -1.28
C LEU A 47 9.88 11.28 -0.73
N LYS A 48 8.63 11.25 -1.23
CA LYS A 48 7.54 12.12 -0.79
C LYS A 48 7.30 12.04 0.71
N TYR A 49 7.38 10.83 1.29
CA TYR A 49 7.23 10.60 2.72
C TYR A 49 8.57 10.57 3.46
N LYS A 50 9.65 11.12 2.88
CA LYS A 50 10.98 11.25 3.49
C LYS A 50 11.50 9.94 4.10
N HIS A 51 11.28 8.83 3.42
CA HIS A 51 11.63 7.48 3.88
C HIS A 51 11.08 7.15 5.28
N ASN A 52 9.83 7.56 5.57
CA ASN A 52 9.19 7.30 6.85
C ASN A 52 9.32 5.81 7.25
N PRO A 53 9.87 5.49 8.43
CA PRO A 53 10.20 4.11 8.82
C PRO A 53 8.96 3.20 8.96
N ARG A 54 7.77 3.78 9.14
CA ARG A 54 6.49 3.05 9.19
C ARG A 54 6.08 2.52 7.82
N LEU A 55 6.58 3.09 6.73
CA LEU A 55 6.28 2.63 5.37
C LEU A 55 7.19 1.49 4.96
N LYS A 56 6.58 0.41 4.49
CA LYS A 56 7.26 -0.71 3.83
C LYS A 56 6.73 -0.82 2.42
N PHE A 57 7.61 -1.09 1.46
CA PHE A 57 7.26 -1.23 0.06
C PHE A 57 7.47 -2.68 -0.35
N MET A 58 6.45 -3.27 -0.95
CA MET A 58 6.50 -4.64 -1.45
C MET A 58 6.09 -4.62 -2.92
N LEU A 59 6.96 -5.16 -3.77
CA LEU A 59 6.65 -5.41 -5.17
C LEU A 59 5.82 -6.67 -5.31
N GLY A 60 4.71 -6.53 -6.03
CA GLY A 60 3.85 -7.64 -6.37
C GLY A 60 2.63 -7.24 -7.18
N ASP A 61 2.00 -8.24 -7.78
CA ASP A 61 0.76 -8.15 -8.55
C ASP A 61 -0.35 -8.87 -7.78
N VAL A 62 -1.52 -8.24 -7.62
CA VAL A 62 -2.66 -8.86 -6.90
C VAL A 62 -3.19 -10.11 -7.61
N ARG A 63 -2.78 -10.35 -8.86
CA ARG A 63 -3.06 -11.56 -9.62
C ARG A 63 -2.14 -12.73 -9.26
N ASP A 64 -1.05 -12.49 -8.54
CA ASP A 64 -0.19 -13.52 -7.99
C ASP A 64 -0.65 -13.86 -6.56
N GLU A 65 -1.43 -14.94 -6.44
CA GLU A 65 -2.01 -15.38 -5.18
C GLU A 65 -0.95 -15.62 -4.11
N LYS A 66 0.13 -16.34 -4.45
CA LYS A 66 1.18 -16.68 -3.48
C LYS A 66 1.83 -15.42 -2.94
N ARG A 67 2.15 -14.47 -3.84
CA ARG A 67 2.75 -13.20 -3.46
C ARG A 67 1.81 -12.33 -2.63
N LEU A 68 0.51 -12.37 -2.91
CA LEU A 68 -0.49 -11.62 -2.17
C LEU A 68 -0.71 -12.21 -0.76
N VAL A 69 -0.73 -13.54 -0.63
CA VAL A 69 -0.81 -14.24 0.66
C VAL A 69 0.40 -13.89 1.53
N GLU A 70 1.61 -13.89 0.97
CA GLU A 70 2.82 -13.42 1.67
C GLU A 70 2.67 -11.97 2.15
N ALA A 71 2.14 -11.08 1.32
CA ALA A 71 1.94 -9.67 1.66
C ALA A 71 0.89 -9.44 2.76
N MET A 72 -0.05 -10.37 2.91
CA MET A 72 -1.12 -10.34 3.91
C MET A 72 -0.71 -10.96 5.26
N HIS A 73 0.46 -11.59 5.35
CA HIS A 73 0.94 -12.21 6.58
C HIS A 73 1.06 -11.17 7.71
N GLU A 74 0.45 -11.44 8.87
CA GLU A 74 0.42 -10.55 10.05
C GLU A 74 -0.11 -9.13 9.77
N VAL A 75 -1.07 -9.02 8.85
CA VAL A 75 -1.79 -7.77 8.56
C VAL A 75 -3.12 -7.76 9.30
N ASP A 76 -3.41 -6.67 10.02
CA ASP A 76 -4.68 -6.52 10.75
C ASP A 76 -5.82 -5.98 9.87
N LEU A 77 -5.47 -5.17 8.86
CA LEU A 77 -6.43 -4.51 7.96
C LEU A 77 -5.85 -4.36 6.54
N VAL A 78 -6.69 -4.66 5.54
CA VAL A 78 -6.36 -4.49 4.12
C VAL A 78 -7.24 -3.43 3.48
N TYR A 79 -6.62 -2.42 2.87
CA TYR A 79 -7.27 -1.56 1.88
C TYR A 79 -6.97 -2.08 0.48
N HIS A 80 -7.97 -2.62 -0.20
CA HIS A 80 -7.81 -3.11 -1.56
C HIS A 80 -8.17 -2.01 -2.59
N ALA A 81 -7.15 -1.39 -3.21
CA ALA A 81 -7.33 -0.30 -4.18
C ALA A 81 -6.67 -0.59 -5.54
N ALA A 82 -6.11 -1.79 -5.74
CA ALA A 82 -5.57 -2.20 -7.03
C ALA A 82 -6.70 -2.55 -8.01
N ALA A 83 -6.79 -1.80 -9.12
CA ALA A 83 -7.74 -2.09 -10.19
C ALA A 83 -7.27 -1.48 -11.52
N LEU A 84 -7.74 -2.05 -12.63
CA LEU A 84 -7.87 -1.30 -13.88
C LEU A 84 -9.14 -0.45 -13.75
N LYS A 85 -8.98 0.86 -13.86
CA LYS A 85 -10.06 1.83 -13.57
C LYS A 85 -10.36 2.80 -14.71
N GLN A 86 -9.67 2.66 -15.83
CA GLN A 86 -9.87 3.52 -17.00
C GLN A 86 -10.81 2.81 -17.97
N VAL A 87 -11.92 3.46 -18.34
CA VAL A 87 -12.94 2.89 -19.24
C VAL A 87 -12.36 2.40 -20.58
N PRO A 88 -11.43 3.11 -21.24
CA PRO A 88 -10.86 2.61 -22.49
C PRO A 88 -9.94 1.38 -22.36
N ALA A 89 -9.56 1.02 -21.12
CA ALA A 89 -8.58 -0.02 -20.84
C ALA A 89 -9.17 -1.25 -20.13
N CYS A 90 -10.49 -1.25 -19.88
CA CYS A 90 -11.22 -2.38 -19.31
C CYS A 90 -12.04 -3.11 -20.36
#